data_AF-A0A1T1H802-F1
#
_entry.id   AF-A0A1T1H802-F1
#
_cell.length_a   1.000
_cell.length_b   1.000
_cell.length_c   1.000
_cell.angle_alpha   90.00
_cell.angle_beta   90.00
_cell.angle_gamma   90.00
#
_symmetry.space_group_name_H-M   'P 1'
#
loop_
_entity.id
_entity.type
_entity.pdbx_description
1 polymer ?
#
loop_
_entity_poly.entity_id
_entity_poly.type
_entity_poly.pdbx_seq_one_letter_code
_entity_poly.pdbx_strand_id
1 'polypeptide(L)'
;MIRQIRLYNSKNDMIDFLNNLDFFGFSPEGLGVSFDNDLYGSNATFLSGGKALNAKQFTINILFGAETGESYQRYSEFVQFLNKPPYRLYY
;
A
#
# COMPACT_ATOMS: atom_id res chain seq x y z
N MET A 1 4.37 20.25 -0.25
CA MET A 1 4.64 18.97 -0.94
C MET A 1 3.31 18.23 -1.02
N ILE A 2 2.85 17.85 -2.21
CA ILE A 2 1.58 17.12 -2.39
C ILE A 2 1.90 15.62 -2.29
N ARG A 3 1.15 14.89 -1.47
CA ARG A 3 1.31 13.43 -1.30
C ARG A 3 1.03 12.73 -2.63
N GLN A 4 1.84 11.73 -2.98
CA GLN A 4 1.65 10.89 -4.17
C GLN A 4 1.62 9.44 -3.71
N ILE A 5 0.71 8.63 -4.25
CA ILE A 5 0.68 7.18 -4.03
C ILE A 5 0.59 6.55 -5.40
N ARG A 6 1.68 5.94 -5.84
CA ARG A 6 1.79 5.31 -7.16
C ARG A 6 2.18 3.87 -7.04
N LEU A 7 1.55 3.02 -7.83
CA LEU A 7 1.86 1.60 -7.91
C LEU A 7 2.40 1.29 -9.29
N TYR A 8 3.56 0.64 -9.33
CA TYR A 8 4.17 0.13 -10.55
C TYR A 8 4.13 -1.38 -10.54
N ASN A 9 3.88 -1.98 -11.69
CA ASN A 9 3.99 -3.43 -11.86
C ASN A 9 5.37 -3.81 -12.45
N SER A 10 5.57 -5.08 -12.78
CA SER A 10 6.85 -5.59 -13.33
C SER A 10 7.14 -5.13 -14.75
N LYS A 11 6.12 -4.67 -15.49
CA LYS A 11 6.25 -4.10 -16.82
C LYS A 11 6.52 -2.59 -16.81
N ASN A 12 6.62 -1.99 -15.63
CA ASN A 12 6.67 -0.55 -15.42
C ASN A 12 5.38 0.19 -15.83
N ASP A 13 4.26 -0.52 -16.01
CA ASP A 13 2.95 0.16 -16.07
C ASP A 13 2.74 0.85 -14.71
N MET A 14 2.03 1.98 -14.71
CA MET A 14 1.88 2.83 -13.53
C MET A 14 0.42 3.22 -13.30
N ILE A 15 0.02 3.19 -12.03
CA ILE A 15 -1.27 3.64 -11.53
C ILE A 15 -1.02 4.72 -10.49
N ASP A 16 -1.55 5.93 -10.73
CA ASP A 16 -1.54 7.05 -9.79
C ASP A 16 -2.90 7.13 -9.10
N PHE A 17 -2.93 6.85 -7.79
CA PHE A 17 -4.18 6.79 -7.04
C PHE A 17 -4.75 8.17 -6.67
N LEU A 18 -3.97 9.25 -6.77
CA LEU A 18 -4.38 10.57 -6.27
C LEU A 18 -4.62 11.59 -7.38
N ASN A 19 -4.00 11.41 -8.55
CA ASN A 19 -4.08 12.38 -9.65
C ASN A 19 -4.75 11.83 -10.91
N ASN A 20 -5.52 10.75 -10.80
CA ASN A 20 -6.28 10.19 -11.91
C ASN A 20 -7.77 10.55 -11.77
N LEU A 21 -8.37 11.08 -12.85
CA LEU A 21 -9.78 11.47 -12.89
C LEU A 21 -10.70 10.25 -13.12
N ASP A 22 -10.17 9.14 -13.65
CA ASP A 22 -10.95 7.95 -14.00
C ASP A 22 -11.08 6.95 -12.84
N PHE A 23 -10.15 6.98 -11.87
CA PHE A 23 -10.23 6.23 -10.63
C PHE A 23 -9.47 6.95 -9.53
N PHE A 24 -9.94 6.83 -8.29
CA PHE A 24 -9.39 7.56 -7.15
C PHE A 24 -9.20 6.63 -5.96
N GLY A 25 -8.00 6.62 -5.38
CA GLY A 25 -7.66 5.85 -4.20
C GLY A 25 -7.71 6.69 -2.92
N PHE A 26 -8.32 6.17 -1.86
CA PHE A 26 -8.47 6.89 -0.59
C PHE A 26 -8.29 5.97 0.63
N SER A 27 -8.08 6.60 1.79
CA SER A 27 -7.85 5.95 3.08
C SER A 27 -6.77 4.84 3.04
N PRO A 28 -5.52 5.16 2.66
CA PRO A 28 -4.43 4.19 2.69
C PRO A 28 -4.06 3.79 4.11
N GLU A 29 -3.92 2.49 4.36
CA GLU A 29 -3.54 1.89 5.63
C GLU A 29 -2.30 1.00 5.49
N GLY A 30 -1.69 0.62 6.62
CA GLY A 30 -0.57 -0.33 6.62
C GLY A 30 0.78 0.24 6.20
N LEU A 31 0.91 1.56 6.04
CA LEU A 31 2.19 2.24 5.80
C LEU A 31 3.08 2.35 7.07
N GLY A 32 2.52 2.01 8.24
CA GLY A 32 3.25 1.96 9.50
C GLY A 32 3.98 0.63 9.69
N VAL A 33 5.01 0.64 10.51
CA VAL A 33 5.74 -0.56 10.95
C VAL A 33 5.48 -0.82 12.42
N SER A 34 5.49 -2.09 12.83
CA SER A 34 5.49 -2.48 14.25
C SER A 34 6.80 -3.16 14.62
N PHE A 35 7.25 -2.93 15.86
CA PHE A 35 8.47 -3.50 16.40
C PHE A 35 8.13 -4.41 17.57
N ASP A 36 8.50 -5.68 17.46
CA ASP A 36 8.46 -6.60 18.60
C ASP A 36 9.84 -6.63 19.22
N ASN A 37 9.92 -6.40 20.53
CA ASN A 37 11.14 -6.49 21.30
C ASN A 37 11.00 -7.58 22.34
N ASP A 38 11.88 -8.58 22.30
CA ASP A 38 11.93 -9.60 23.35
C ASP A 38 12.65 -9.00 24.56
N LEU A 39 11.91 -8.82 25.65
CA LEU A 39 12.43 -8.34 26.92
C LEU A 39 12.37 -9.46 27.95
N TYR A 40 13.54 -9.93 28.39
CA TYR A 40 13.66 -10.89 29.48
C TYR A 40 13.89 -10.13 30.78
N GLY A 41 12.89 -10.16 31.65
CA GLY A 41 12.93 -9.50 32.96
C GLY A 41 13.35 -10.44 34.08
N SER A 42 14.30 -10.00 34.91
CA SER A 42 14.53 -10.56 36.25
C SER A 42 14.60 -9.40 37.25
N ASN A 43 13.62 -9.32 38.15
CA ASN A 43 13.40 -8.17 39.04
C ASN A 43 13.30 -6.84 38.27
N ALA A 44 14.11 -5.82 38.62
CA ALA A 44 14.13 -4.51 37.96
C ALA A 44 15.07 -4.44 36.74
N THR A 45 15.65 -5.57 36.32
CA THR A 45 16.62 -5.62 35.21
C THR A 45 15.97 -6.24 33.99
N PHE A 46 16.04 -5.55 32.86
CA PHE A 46 15.54 -6.01 31.57
C PHE A 46 16.70 -6.27 30.63
N LEU A 47 16.79 -7.48 30.09
CA LEU A 47 17.73 -7.84 29.03
C LEU A 47 16.97 -7.92 27.71
N SER A 48 17.45 -7.20 26.68
CA SER A 48 16.88 -7.28 25.33
C SER A 48 17.48 -8.47 24.59
N GLY A 49 16.63 -9.40 24.14
CA GLY A 49 17.07 -10.59 23.40
C GLY A 49 17.09 -10.38 21.89
N GLY A 50 15.97 -9.94 21.31
CA GLY A 50 15.80 -9.77 19.86
C GLY A 50 14.87 -8.60 19.53
N LYS A 51 15.01 -8.08 18.30
CA LYS A 51 14.12 -7.06 17.73
C LYS A 51 13.64 -7.53 16.37
N ALA A 52 12.33 -7.61 16.18
CA ALA A 52 11.71 -7.93 14.89
C ALA A 52 10.98 -6.69 14.34
N LEU A 53 11.19 -6.39 13.06
CA LEU A 53 10.45 -5.37 12.33
C LEU A 53 9.36 -6.07 11.50
N ASN A 54 8.11 -5.78 11.81
CA ASN A 54 6.95 -6.32 11.11
C ASN A 54 6.37 -5.22 10.22
N ALA A 55 6.56 -5.37 8.92
CA ALA A 55 5.86 -4.56 7.93
C ALA A 55 4.40 -5.05 7.86
N LYS A 56 3.45 -4.12 7.91
CA LYS A 56 2.02 -4.44 7.78
C LYS A 56 1.62 -4.54 6.30
N GLN A 57 0.53 -5.25 6.04
CA GLN A 57 -0.07 -5.28 4.71
C GLN A 57 -0.60 -3.89 4.35
N PHE A 58 -0.21 -3.39 3.17
CA PHE A 58 -0.76 -2.16 2.61
C PHE A 58 -2.17 -2.39 2.07
N THR A 59 -3.11 -1.53 2.45
CA THR A 59 -4.51 -1.56 1.99
C THR A 59 -4.92 -0.17 1.54
N ILE A 60 -5.69 -0.08 0.45
CA ILE A 60 -6.25 1.17 -0.06
C ILE A 60 -7.61 0.90 -0.67
N ASN A 61 -8.57 1.82 -0.49
CA ASN A 61 -9.86 1.75 -1.15
C ASN A 61 -9.78 2.48 -2.49
N ILE A 62 -10.34 1.90 -3.55
CA ILE A 62 -10.29 2.46 -4.91
C ILE A 62 -11.72 2.63 -5.41
N LEU A 63 -12.04 3.85 -5.86
CA LEU A 63 -13.28 4.18 -6.55
C LEU A 63 -13.03 4.18 -8.06
N PHE A 64 -13.86 3.48 -8.83
CA PHE A 64 -13.75 3.37 -10.30
C PHE A 64 -14.88 4.11 -10.99
N GLY A 65 -14.53 4.97 -11.94
CA GLY A 65 -15.47 5.81 -12.70
C GLY A 65 -15.99 6.97 -11.87
N ALA A 66 -15.48 8.16 -12.14
CA ALA A 66 -16.13 9.42 -11.76
C ALA A 66 -17.38 9.65 -12.63
N GLU A 67 -18.14 10.73 -12.36
CA GLU A 67 -19.52 11.06 -12.79
C GLU A 67 -20.02 10.60 -14.19
N THR A 68 -19.16 10.33 -15.17
CA THR A 68 -19.54 9.95 -16.55
C THR A 68 -18.75 8.75 -17.13
N GLY A 69 -17.94 8.05 -16.33
CA GLY A 69 -16.94 7.09 -16.82
C GLY A 69 -17.36 5.61 -16.89
N GLU A 70 -16.68 4.84 -17.75
CA GLU A 70 -16.82 3.37 -17.85
C GLU A 70 -16.20 2.62 -16.65
N SER A 71 -16.86 2.66 -15.49
CA SER A 71 -16.36 2.07 -14.23
C SER A 71 -15.91 0.61 -14.37
N TYR A 72 -16.67 -0.20 -15.11
CA TYR A 72 -16.34 -1.62 -15.30
C TYR A 72 -15.08 -1.81 -16.15
N GLN A 73 -14.92 -1.01 -17.21
CA GLN A 73 -13.71 -1.05 -18.03
C GLN A 73 -12.49 -0.68 -17.18
N ARG A 74 -12.57 0.39 -16.39
CA ARG A 74 -11.46 0.83 -15.52
C ARG A 74 -11.12 -0.20 -14.45
N TYR A 75 -12.13 -0.85 -13.86
CA TYR A 75 -11.92 -1.97 -12.95
C TYR A 75 -11.20 -3.14 -13.65
N SER A 76 -11.63 -3.51 -14.86
CA SER A 76 -11.01 -4.58 -15.64
C SER A 76 -9.54 -4.28 -15.98
N GLU A 77 -9.25 -3.04 -16.40
CA GLU A 77 -7.88 -2.55 -16.62
C GLU A 77 -7.04 -2.63 -15.34
N PHE A 78 -7.61 -2.29 -14.18
CA PHE A 78 -6.93 -2.43 -12.89
C PHE A 78 -6.62 -3.90 -12.55
N VAL A 79 -7.56 -4.82 -12.75
CA VAL A 79 -7.32 -6.26 -12.55
C VAL A 79 -6.23 -6.77 -13.49
N GLN A 80 -6.23 -6.35 -14.76
CA GLN A 80 -5.17 -6.68 -15.72
C GLN A 80 -3.80 -6.13 -15.30
N PHE A 81 -3.77 -4.93 -14.72
CA PHE A 81 -2.55 -4.37 -14.12
C PHE A 81 -2.03 -5.26 -12.98
N LEU A 82 -2.92 -5.75 -12.11
CA LEU A 82 -2.56 -6.65 -11.01
C LEU A 82 -2.01 -8.00 -11.50
N ASN A 83 -2.36 -8.48 -12.69
CA ASN A 83 -1.83 -9.76 -13.19
C ASN A 83 -0.32 -9.73 -13.56
N LYS A 84 0.41 -8.65 -13.25
CA LYS A 84 1.83 -8.46 -13.59
C LYS A 84 2.73 -8.19 -12.36
N PRO A 85 2.74 -9.06 -11.33
CA PRO A 85 3.67 -8.90 -10.21
C PRO A 85 5.15 -9.03 -10.65
N PRO A 86 6.14 -8.62 -9.82
CA PRO A 86 5.99 -7.93 -8.52
C PRO A 86 5.58 -6.46 -8.65
N TYR A 87 5.08 -5.87 -7.56
CA TYR A 87 4.69 -4.46 -7.51
C TYR A 87 5.67 -3.62 -6.70
N ARG A 88 5.78 -2.34 -7.05
CA ARG A 88 6.53 -1.33 -6.31
C ARG A 88 5.61 -0.16 -5.98
N LEU A 89 5.44 0.09 -4.69
CA LEU A 89 4.70 1.24 -4.19
C LEU A 89 5.66 2.41 -4.00
N TYR A 90 5.31 3.57 -4.55
CA TYR A 90 5.96 4.86 -4.29
C TYR A 90 5.01 5.70 -3.46
N TYR A 91 5.46 6.11 -2.27
CA TYR A 91 4.70 6.90 -1.30
C TYR A 91 5.59 7.97 -0.67
#